data_AF-A0A519S388-F1
#
_entry.id   AF-A0A519S388-F1
#
_cell.length_a   1.000
_cell.length_b   1.000
_cell.length_c   1.000
_cell.angle_alpha   90.00
_cell.angle_beta   90.00
_cell.angle_gamma   90.00
#
_symmetry.space_group_name_H-M   'P 1'
#
loop_
_entity.id
_entity.type
_entity.pdbx_description
1 polymer ?
#
loop_
_entity_poly.entity_id
_entity_poly.type
_entity_poly.pdbx_seq_one_letter_code
_entity_poly.pdbx_strand_id
1 'polypeptide(L)'
;PVKLNDKQAEWESRSVAAREVNRRWTEGSVTFKKDNIYYMMYSANHFAGENYAVGYATSKNALGPFRKAEDNPILQKNTDDGGEVSGTGHNSVFYAPDGKRMFCVYHARTKATGKERIVFINQMEAKAGKITVLGPTNPRLGSLPLHK
;
A
#
# COMPACT_ATOMS: atom_id res chain seq x y z
N PRO A 1 18.03 -5.40 -1.63
CA PRO A 1 18.41 -5.44 -0.20
C PRO A 1 19.93 -5.44 -0.05
N VAL A 2 20.45 -4.74 0.95
CA VAL A 2 21.90 -4.70 1.24
C VAL A 2 22.36 -5.97 1.97
N LYS A 3 21.43 -6.67 2.65
CA LYS A 3 21.67 -7.93 3.36
C LYS A 3 20.58 -8.94 3.04
N LEU A 4 20.92 -10.22 2.98
CA LEU A 4 19.95 -11.30 2.68
C LEU A 4 18.94 -11.54 3.81
N ASN A 5 19.26 -11.15 5.05
CA ASN A 5 18.36 -11.25 6.20
C ASN A 5 17.50 -10.00 6.43
N ASP A 6 17.51 -9.05 5.50
CA ASP A 6 16.63 -7.90 5.55
C ASP A 6 15.19 -8.37 5.35
N LYS A 7 14.33 -8.22 6.35
CA LYS A 7 12.93 -8.64 6.28
C LYS A 7 12.15 -7.93 5.16
N GLN A 8 12.60 -6.75 4.74
CA GLN A 8 12.01 -6.03 3.61
C GLN A 8 12.36 -6.69 2.27
N ALA A 9 13.47 -7.45 2.22
CA ALA A 9 13.94 -8.08 1.00
C ALA A 9 12.92 -9.00 0.36
N GLU A 10 12.18 -9.76 1.17
CA GLU A 10 11.19 -10.74 0.70
C GLU A 10 10.15 -10.02 -0.15
N TRP A 11 9.38 -9.11 0.46
CA TRP A 11 8.24 -8.51 -0.21
C TRP A 11 8.64 -7.52 -1.32
N GLU A 12 9.73 -6.77 -1.16
CA GLU A 12 10.22 -5.82 -2.18
C GLU A 12 10.90 -6.48 -3.38
N SER A 13 11.14 -7.79 -3.32
CA SER A 13 11.76 -8.57 -4.41
C SER A 13 10.79 -9.51 -5.10
N ARG A 14 9.49 -9.51 -4.77
CA ARG A 14 8.53 -10.49 -5.28
C ARG A 14 8.42 -10.46 -6.81
N SER A 15 8.49 -9.31 -7.47
CA SER A 15 8.51 -9.29 -8.96
C SER A 15 9.71 -9.98 -9.57
N VAL A 16 10.88 -9.89 -8.93
CA VAL A 16 12.09 -10.59 -9.40
C VAL A 16 11.94 -12.09 -9.15
N ALA A 17 11.54 -12.47 -7.94
CA ALA A 17 11.37 -13.87 -7.55
C ALA A 17 10.29 -14.59 -8.39
N ALA A 18 9.17 -13.91 -8.65
CA ALA A 18 8.07 -14.40 -9.47
C ALA A 18 8.32 -14.28 -10.98
N ARG A 19 9.46 -13.72 -11.40
CA ARG A 19 9.82 -13.49 -12.82
C ARG A 19 8.81 -12.61 -13.57
N GLU A 20 8.10 -11.73 -12.88
CA GLU A 20 7.29 -10.69 -13.52
C GLU A 20 8.19 -9.74 -14.33
N VAL A 21 9.38 -9.45 -13.79
CA VAL A 21 10.44 -8.66 -14.42
C VAL A 21 11.71 -8.71 -13.54
N ASN A 22 12.90 -8.64 -14.17
CA ASN A 22 14.17 -8.69 -13.46
C ASN A 22 14.65 -7.30 -12.97
N ARG A 23 13.82 -6.61 -12.17
CA ARG A 23 14.15 -5.30 -11.57
C ARG A 23 13.34 -5.07 -10.28
N ARG A 24 13.85 -4.19 -9.42
CA ARG A 24 13.19 -3.73 -8.19
C ARG A 24 12.78 -2.27 -8.32
N TRP A 25 11.69 -1.89 -7.66
CA TRP A 25 11.17 -0.52 -7.62
C TRP A 25 10.81 -0.11 -6.21
N THR A 26 10.92 1.19 -5.99
CA THR A 26 10.33 1.90 -4.86
C THR A 26 9.83 3.23 -5.42
N GLU A 27 8.53 3.46 -5.40
CA GLU A 27 7.91 4.63 -6.04
C GLU A 27 6.60 5.04 -5.35
N GLY A 28 5.93 6.08 -5.88
CA GLY A 28 4.58 6.45 -5.45
C GLY A 28 4.50 6.87 -3.98
N SER A 29 5.50 7.62 -3.50
CA SER A 29 5.57 7.99 -2.09
C SER A 29 4.51 9.01 -1.71
N VAL A 30 3.80 8.77 -0.60
CA VAL A 30 2.98 9.78 0.09
C VAL A 30 3.46 9.93 1.53
N THR A 31 3.68 11.17 1.95
CA THR A 31 4.16 11.49 3.30
C THR A 31 3.13 12.32 4.05
N PHE A 32 2.87 11.96 5.29
CA PHE A 32 2.01 12.73 6.20
C PHE A 32 2.54 12.66 7.63
N LYS A 33 2.11 13.61 8.47
CA LYS A 33 2.46 13.65 9.89
C LYS A 33 1.21 13.41 10.74
N LYS A 34 1.31 12.55 11.74
CA LYS A 34 0.27 12.33 12.75
C LYS A 34 0.91 11.96 14.09
N ASP A 35 0.42 12.53 15.18
CA ASP A 35 0.90 12.26 16.55
C ASP A 35 2.44 12.41 16.69
N ASN A 36 2.99 13.48 16.11
CA ASN A 36 4.44 13.76 16.05
C ASN A 36 5.32 12.71 15.34
N ILE A 37 4.71 11.80 14.57
CA ILE A 37 5.42 10.83 13.73
C ILE A 37 5.19 11.19 12.26
N TYR A 38 6.27 11.19 11.47
CA TYR A 38 6.19 11.22 10.02
C TYR A 38 6.05 9.80 9.49
N TYR A 39 5.06 9.58 8.63
CA TYR A 39 4.83 8.34 7.92
C TYR A 39 5.08 8.59 6.44
N MET A 40 5.84 7.70 5.80
CA MET A 40 6.03 7.68 4.35
C MET A 40 5.57 6.32 3.84
N MET A 41 4.43 6.29 3.17
CA MET A 41 3.98 5.11 2.43
C MET A 41 4.63 5.11 1.05
N TYR A 42 4.92 3.94 0.51
CA TYR A 42 5.53 3.76 -0.80
C TYR A 42 5.12 2.42 -1.40
N SER A 43 5.20 2.31 -2.72
CA SER A 43 4.97 1.06 -3.43
C SER A 43 6.27 0.41 -3.84
N ALA A 44 6.33 -0.92 -3.79
CA ALA A 44 7.41 -1.71 -4.37
C ALA A 44 6.86 -2.73 -5.37
N ASN A 45 7.77 -3.46 -6.02
CA ASN A 45 7.49 -4.39 -7.12
C ASN A 45 7.05 -3.70 -8.42
N HIS A 46 6.81 -4.50 -9.46
CA HIS A 46 6.49 -4.04 -10.81
C HIS A 46 5.03 -3.59 -10.90
N PHE A 47 4.78 -2.35 -11.33
CA PHE A 47 3.42 -1.80 -11.41
C PHE A 47 2.45 -2.63 -12.28
N ALA A 48 2.95 -3.38 -13.28
CA ALA A 48 2.14 -4.26 -14.13
C ALA A 48 2.01 -5.69 -13.59
N GLY A 49 2.75 -6.03 -12.54
CA GLY A 49 2.69 -7.31 -11.85
C GLY A 49 1.59 -7.37 -10.80
N GLU A 50 1.25 -8.58 -10.38
CA GLU A 50 0.26 -8.83 -9.32
C GLU A 50 0.84 -8.54 -7.93
N ASN A 51 2.16 -8.61 -7.81
CA ASN A 51 2.89 -8.39 -6.55
C ASN A 51 3.14 -6.91 -6.22
N TYR A 52 2.66 -5.95 -7.04
CA TYR A 52 2.68 -4.53 -6.67
C TYR A 52 1.95 -4.35 -5.34
N ALA A 53 2.64 -3.73 -4.37
CA ALA A 53 2.22 -3.68 -2.98
C ALA A 53 2.72 -2.41 -2.30
N VAL A 54 2.03 -1.99 -1.23
CA VAL A 54 2.36 -0.80 -0.44
C VAL A 54 2.97 -1.20 0.89
N GLY A 55 4.12 -0.63 1.20
CA GLY A 55 4.71 -0.60 2.52
C GLY A 55 4.81 0.83 3.04
N TYR A 56 5.36 0.99 4.24
CA TYR A 56 5.63 2.29 4.81
C TYR A 56 6.88 2.31 5.69
N ALA A 57 7.32 3.51 6.01
CA ALA A 57 8.40 3.80 6.95
C ALA A 57 8.03 4.96 7.85
N THR A 58 8.62 5.03 9.05
CA THR A 58 8.38 6.10 10.02
C THR A 58 9.64 6.85 10.41
N SER A 59 9.50 8.12 10.78
CA SER A 59 10.58 8.97 11.27
C SER A 59 10.05 9.97 12.31
N LYS A 60 10.95 10.44 13.19
CA LYS A 60 10.68 11.59 14.07
C LYS A 60 10.91 12.94 13.38
N ASN A 61 11.64 12.96 12.26
CA ASN A 61 11.95 14.16 11.48
C ASN A 61 11.50 14.02 10.02
N ALA A 62 11.06 15.11 9.40
CA ALA A 62 10.60 15.12 8.01
C ALA A 62 11.66 14.62 7.01
N LEU A 63 12.94 14.86 7.30
CA LEU A 63 14.08 14.47 6.45
C LEU A 63 14.70 13.12 6.84
N GLY A 64 14.08 12.39 7.78
CA GLY A 64 14.56 11.10 8.25
C GLY A 64 15.53 11.16 9.43
N PRO A 65 16.23 10.05 9.72
CA PRO A 65 16.18 8.78 9.00
C PRO A 65 14.81 8.09 9.14
N PHE A 66 14.30 7.56 8.02
CA PHE A 66 13.10 6.73 8.01
C PHE A 66 13.45 5.26 8.28
N ARG A 67 12.65 4.60 9.12
CA ARG A 67 12.75 3.16 9.40
C ARG A 67 11.52 2.46 8.83
N LYS A 68 11.74 1.51 7.91
CA LYS A 68 10.68 0.68 7.33
C LYS A 68 9.99 -0.13 8.43
N ALA A 69 8.68 -0.25 8.33
CA ALA A 69 7.89 -1.02 9.29
C ALA A 69 8.10 -2.53 9.10
N GLU A 70 8.09 -3.27 10.21
CA GLU A 70 8.33 -4.71 10.24
C GLU A 70 7.18 -5.53 9.65
N ASP A 71 5.98 -4.95 9.60
CA ASP A 71 4.74 -5.55 9.09
C ASP A 71 4.45 -5.19 7.62
N ASN A 72 5.44 -4.63 6.91
CA ASN A 72 5.32 -4.43 5.48
C ASN A 72 5.25 -5.78 4.73
N PRO A 73 4.48 -5.85 3.63
CA PRO A 73 3.62 -4.79 3.10
C PRO A 73 2.27 -4.76 3.82
N ILE A 74 1.69 -3.56 3.93
CA ILE A 74 0.40 -3.32 4.61
C ILE A 74 -0.80 -3.31 3.66
N LEU A 75 -0.55 -3.33 2.35
CA LEU A 75 -1.56 -3.46 1.31
C LEU A 75 -0.96 -4.23 0.13
N GLN A 76 -1.55 -5.38 -0.18
CA GLN A 76 -1.08 -6.29 -1.22
C GLN A 76 -2.28 -7.02 -1.84
N LYS A 77 -2.03 -7.81 -2.90
CA LYS A 77 -3.04 -8.70 -3.48
C LYS A 77 -3.71 -9.59 -2.40
N ASN A 78 -4.97 -9.93 -2.62
CA ASN A 78 -5.72 -10.88 -1.78
C ASN A 78 -6.16 -12.13 -2.57
N THR A 79 -5.65 -12.31 -3.80
CA THR A 79 -5.97 -13.46 -4.67
C THR A 79 -5.53 -14.79 -4.07
N ASP A 80 -4.49 -14.79 -3.24
CA ASP A 80 -3.98 -16.00 -2.57
C ASP A 80 -4.90 -16.44 -1.42
N ASP A 81 -5.74 -15.53 -0.92
CA ASP A 81 -6.71 -15.73 0.18
C ASP A 81 -8.16 -15.80 -0.32
N GLY A 82 -8.37 -16.12 -1.61
CA GLY A 82 -9.69 -16.26 -2.23
C GLY A 82 -10.36 -14.95 -2.66
N GLY A 83 -9.67 -13.82 -2.52
CA GLY A 83 -10.10 -12.53 -3.08
C GLY A 83 -9.82 -12.41 -4.58
N GLU A 84 -10.09 -11.23 -5.14
CA GLU A 84 -9.95 -10.96 -6.58
C GLU A 84 -9.04 -9.78 -6.91
N VAL A 85 -8.44 -9.12 -5.92
CA VAL A 85 -7.69 -7.87 -6.07
C VAL A 85 -6.20 -8.15 -6.18
N SER A 86 -5.55 -7.56 -7.17
CA SER A 86 -4.10 -7.67 -7.39
C SER A 86 -3.45 -6.33 -7.73
N GLY A 87 -2.13 -6.25 -7.58
CA GLY A 87 -1.33 -5.09 -7.99
C GLY A 87 -1.73 -3.78 -7.30
N THR A 88 -1.86 -3.81 -5.97
CA THR A 88 -2.30 -2.66 -5.15
C THR A 88 -1.15 -1.67 -4.95
N GLY A 89 -1.29 -0.41 -5.38
CA GLY A 89 -0.27 0.57 -5.07
C GLY A 89 -0.49 1.98 -5.61
N HIS A 90 0.59 2.76 -5.59
CA HIS A 90 0.65 4.20 -5.85
C HIS A 90 -0.48 4.94 -5.12
N ASN A 91 -0.41 4.88 -3.79
CA ASN A 91 -1.49 5.34 -2.95
C ASN A 91 -1.37 6.82 -2.60
N SER A 92 -2.49 7.39 -2.13
CA SER A 92 -2.57 8.65 -1.41
C SER A 92 -3.41 8.46 -0.14
N VAL A 93 -3.41 9.46 0.71
CA VAL A 93 -4.13 9.46 2.00
C VAL A 93 -4.98 10.72 2.09
N PHE A 94 -6.21 10.57 2.52
CA PHE A 94 -7.11 11.70 2.77
C PHE A 94 -7.98 11.45 4.01
N TYR A 95 -8.53 12.52 4.56
CA TYR A 95 -9.54 12.44 5.61
C TYR A 95 -10.92 12.58 5.00
N ALA A 96 -11.91 11.91 5.58
CA ALA A 96 -13.32 12.19 5.28
C ALA A 96 -13.66 13.66 5.58
N PRO A 97 -14.79 14.18 5.06
CA PRO A 97 -15.22 15.55 5.35
C PRO A 97 -15.36 15.87 6.84
N ASP A 98 -15.61 14.86 7.69
CA ASP A 98 -15.69 15.00 9.15
C ASP A 98 -14.32 15.20 9.83
N GLY A 99 -13.21 15.05 9.10
CA GLY A 99 -11.84 15.18 9.61
C GLY A 99 -11.41 14.07 10.58
N LYS A 100 -12.26 13.06 10.83
CA LYS A 100 -12.04 12.01 11.85
C LYS A 100 -11.56 10.70 11.25
N ARG A 101 -12.09 10.31 10.09
CA ARG A 101 -11.76 9.03 9.44
C ARG A 101 -10.71 9.24 8.36
N MET A 102 -9.67 8.41 8.37
CA MET A 102 -8.63 8.40 7.34
C MET A 102 -8.94 7.32 6.30
N PHE A 103 -8.61 7.61 5.04
CA PHE A 103 -8.78 6.71 3.92
C PHE A 103 -7.49 6.63 3.11
N CYS A 104 -7.15 5.42 2.70
CA CYS A 104 -6.14 5.13 1.70
C CYS A 104 -6.84 4.99 0.36
N VAL A 105 -6.48 5.83 -0.61
CA VAL A 105 -6.89 5.69 -2.01
C VAL A 105 -5.71 5.14 -2.80
N TYR A 106 -5.93 4.13 -3.62
CA TYR A 106 -4.87 3.46 -4.38
C TYR A 106 -5.46 2.88 -5.66
N HIS A 107 -4.59 2.53 -6.61
CA HIS A 107 -5.04 1.75 -7.75
C HIS A 107 -4.82 0.26 -7.50
N ALA A 108 -5.67 -0.57 -8.08
CA ALA A 108 -5.47 -2.00 -8.17
C ALA A 108 -6.18 -2.55 -9.42
N ARG A 109 -6.10 -3.86 -9.61
CA ARG A 109 -6.79 -4.61 -10.66
C ARG A 109 -7.70 -5.64 -10.02
N THR A 110 -8.70 -6.09 -10.77
CA THR A 110 -9.41 -7.33 -10.47
C THR A 110 -9.30 -8.30 -11.63
N LYS A 111 -9.67 -9.57 -11.40
CA LYS A 111 -9.80 -10.56 -12.48
C LYS A 111 -10.63 -10.03 -13.66
N ALA A 112 -11.66 -9.24 -13.38
CA ALA A 112 -12.54 -8.66 -14.40
C ALA A 112 -11.93 -7.46 -15.15
N THR A 113 -11.07 -6.66 -14.51
CA THR A 113 -10.43 -5.51 -15.18
C THR A 113 -9.20 -5.90 -15.99
N GLY A 114 -8.66 -7.10 -15.77
CA GLY A 114 -7.48 -7.58 -16.47
C GLY A 114 -6.29 -6.65 -16.22
N LYS A 115 -5.79 -5.99 -17.26
CA LYS A 115 -4.64 -5.06 -17.15
C LYS A 115 -5.05 -3.65 -16.71
N GLU A 116 -6.33 -3.32 -16.81
CA GLU A 116 -6.84 -1.99 -16.48
C GLU A 116 -6.85 -1.74 -14.98
N ARG A 117 -6.27 -0.60 -14.58
CA ARG A 117 -6.25 -0.16 -13.20
C ARG A 117 -7.54 0.57 -12.88
N ILE A 118 -8.12 0.29 -11.72
CA ILE A 118 -9.26 1.02 -11.18
C ILE A 118 -8.92 1.57 -9.79
N VAL A 119 -9.67 2.58 -9.36
CA VAL A 119 -9.48 3.21 -8.04
C VAL A 119 -10.18 2.39 -6.96
N PHE A 120 -9.46 2.16 -5.87
CA PHE A 120 -9.95 1.58 -4.63
C PHE A 120 -9.77 2.59 -3.50
N ILE A 121 -10.70 2.57 -2.54
CA ILE A 121 -10.65 3.39 -1.35
C ILE A 121 -11.00 2.50 -0.17
N ASN A 122 -10.10 2.43 0.82
CA ASN A 122 -10.32 1.71 2.06
C ASN A 122 -10.03 2.63 3.25
N GLN A 123 -10.81 2.48 4.32
CA GLN A 123 -10.50 3.15 5.57
C GLN A 123 -9.12 2.68 6.08
N MET A 124 -8.36 3.58 6.67
CA MET A 124 -7.08 3.29 7.27
C MET A 124 -6.97 3.91 8.67
N GLU A 125 -6.03 3.44 9.46
CA GLU A 125 -5.64 4.03 10.73
C GLU A 125 -4.11 4.20 10.75
N ALA A 126 -3.65 5.34 11.28
CA ALA A 126 -2.25 5.56 11.64
C ALA A 126 -2.17 5.91 13.12
N LYS A 127 -1.60 5.03 13.94
CA LYS A 127 -1.57 5.17 15.40
C LYS A 127 -0.31 4.52 15.97
N ALA A 128 0.36 5.23 16.87
CA ALA A 128 1.55 4.74 17.58
C ALA A 128 2.65 4.15 16.65
N GLY A 129 2.87 4.77 15.48
CA GLY A 129 3.86 4.30 14.49
C GLY A 129 3.39 3.14 13.61
N LYS A 130 2.16 2.65 13.81
CA LYS A 130 1.56 1.59 13.00
C LYS A 130 0.57 2.14 11.98
N ILE A 131 0.60 1.63 10.75
CA ILE A 131 -0.46 1.85 9.76
C ILE A 131 -1.23 0.54 9.54
N THR A 132 -2.55 0.61 9.54
CA THR A 132 -3.45 -0.48 9.13
C THR A 132 -4.36 0.04 8.03
N VAL A 133 -4.50 -0.70 6.93
CA VAL A 133 -5.50 -0.44 5.89
C VAL A 133 -6.55 -1.55 5.92
N LEU A 134 -7.83 -1.20 6.00
CA LEU A 134 -8.94 -2.15 6.03
C LEU A 134 -9.29 -2.62 4.61
N GLY A 135 -8.34 -3.26 3.94
CA GLY A 135 -8.42 -3.71 2.55
C GLY A 135 -7.26 -4.64 2.15
N PRO A 136 -7.17 -5.02 0.87
CA PRO A 136 -8.03 -4.56 -0.21
C PRO A 136 -9.42 -5.20 -0.19
N THR A 137 -10.46 -4.39 -0.36
CA THR A 137 -11.81 -4.88 -0.62
C THR A 137 -12.37 -4.14 -1.83
N ASN A 138 -12.99 -4.87 -2.75
CA ASN A 138 -13.61 -4.26 -3.93
C ASN A 138 -14.78 -3.37 -3.49
N PRO A 139 -14.75 -2.05 -3.74
CA PRO A 139 -15.82 -1.15 -3.35
C PRO A 139 -17.18 -1.50 -3.99
N ARG A 140 -17.22 -2.31 -5.07
CA ARG A 140 -18.48 -2.83 -5.63
C ARG A 140 -19.18 -3.86 -4.76
N LEU A 141 -18.50 -4.44 -3.76
CA LEU A 141 -19.07 -5.41 -2.82
C LEU A 141 -19.49 -4.78 -1.48
N GLY A 142 -19.36 -3.46 -1.31
CA GLY A 142 -19.70 -2.78 -0.06
C GLY A 142 -19.56 -1.26 -0.15
N SER A 143 -20.22 -0.66 -1.14
CA SER A 143 -20.14 0.79 -1.40
C SER A 143 -20.33 1.59 -0.12
N LEU A 144 -19.29 2.32 0.30
CA LEU A 144 -19.46 3.43 1.22
C LEU A 144 -20.34 4.46 0.49
N PRO A 145 -21.46 4.92 1.08
CA PRO A 145 -22.27 5.95 0.47
C PRO A 145 -21.42 7.21 0.34
N LEU A 146 -20.99 7.51 -0.88
CA LEU A 146 -20.60 8.85 -1.26
C LEU A 146 -21.92 9.62 -1.30
N HIS A 147 -22.22 10.33 -0.22
CA HIS A 147 -23.39 11.20 -0.16
C HIS A 147 -23.35 12.18 -1.34
N LYS A 148 -24.49 12.28 -2.03
CA LYS A 148 -24.78 13.26 -3.07
C LYS A 148 -24.69 14.68 -2.52
#